data_AF-A0A7S1A768-F1
#
_entry.id   AF-A0A7S1A768-F1
#
_cell.length_a   1.000
_cell.length_b   1.000
_cell.length_c   1.000
_cell.angle_alpha   90.00
_cell.angle_beta   90.00
_cell.angle_gamma   90.00
#
_symmetry.space_group_name_H-M   'P 1'
#
loop_
_entity.id
_entity.type
_entity.pdbx_description
1 polymer ?
#
loop_
_entity_poly.entity_id
_entity_poly.type
_entity_poly.pdbx_seq_one_letter_code
_entity_poly.pdbx_strand_id
1 'polypeptide(L)'
;MTCVVFLIYDLIRAPLEVFGAEFSSRAVTMDICVAVFWTVNMPVNFTTGFYDQGLVEMSPKRIAQRYARTWLVPDIILVGVDWTISLTPHLSRMGLPPSVASALRIVGFVRLFRILRIYKH
;
A
#
# COMPACT_ATOMS: atom_id res chain seq x y z
N MET A 1 -8.15 -8.39 10.88
CA MET A 1 -8.05 -7.31 11.90
C MET A 1 -6.73 -6.55 11.79
N THR A 2 -5.58 -7.22 11.69
CA THR A 2 -4.26 -6.58 11.58
C THR A 2 -4.10 -5.65 10.37
N CYS A 3 -4.69 -5.97 9.21
CA CYS A 3 -4.63 -5.09 8.03
C CYS A 3 -5.37 -3.75 8.21
N VAL A 4 -6.39 -3.71 9.07
CA VAL A 4 -7.21 -2.51 9.28
C VAL A 4 -6.43 -1.44 10.03
N VAL A 5 -5.59 -1.83 11.00
CA VAL A 5 -4.75 -0.91 11.76
C VAL A 5 -3.76 -0.19 10.83
N PHE A 6 -3.11 -0.94 9.93
CA PHE A 6 -2.20 -0.36 8.93
C PHE A 6 -2.93 0.49 7.89
N LEU A 7 -4.15 0.12 7.52
CA LEU A 7 -5.02 0.93 6.66
C LEU A 7 -5.39 2.27 7.30
N ILE A 8 -5.74 2.27 8.60
CA ILE A 8 -6.04 3.50 9.35
C ILE A 8 -4.78 4.35 9.48
N TYR A 9 -3.63 3.73 9.73
CA TYR A 9 -2.35 4.43 9.73
C TYR A 9 -2.12 5.14 8.38
N ASP A 10 -2.26 4.44 7.25
CA ASP A 10 -2.12 5.03 5.90
C ASP A 10 -3.12 6.18 5.66
N LEU A 11 -4.36 6.03 6.13
CA LEU A 11 -5.43 7.02 6.00
C LEU A 11 -5.10 8.32 6.73
N ILE A 12 -4.49 8.24 7.92
CA ILE A 12 -4.08 9.41 8.71
C ILE A 12 -2.76 9.98 8.17
N ARG A 13 -1.85 9.10 7.74
CA ARG A 13 -0.50 9.46 7.30
C ARG A 13 -0.50 10.25 6.00
N ALA A 14 -1.28 9.79 5.00
CA ALA A 14 -1.33 10.40 3.67
C ALA A 14 -1.64 11.93 3.69
N PRO A 15 -2.70 12.42 4.37
CA PRO A 15 -2.95 13.86 4.41
C PRO A 15 -1.89 14.62 5.19
N LEU A 16 -1.40 14.09 6.33
CA LEU A 16 -0.37 14.76 7.13
C LEU A 16 0.93 14.98 6.34
N GLU A 17 1.29 14.01 5.51
CA GLU A 17 2.47 14.08 4.66
C GLU A 17 2.36 15.16 3.58
N VAL A 18 1.17 15.28 2.98
CA VAL A 18 0.89 16.29 1.96
C VAL A 18 0.91 17.70 2.55
N PHE A 19 0.39 17.87 3.76
CA PHE A 19 0.45 19.16 4.47
C PHE A 19 1.85 19.49 5.02
N GLY A 20 2.87 18.67 4.69
CA GLY A 20 4.26 18.96 4.98
C GLY A 20 4.66 18.74 6.43
N ALA A 21 3.94 17.87 7.15
CA ALA A 21 4.33 17.51 8.51
C ALA A 21 5.77 16.94 8.51
N GLU A 22 6.66 17.55 9.30
CA GLU A 22 8.02 17.05 9.44
C GLU A 22 8.02 15.78 10.26
N PHE A 23 8.54 14.72 9.67
CA PHE A 23 8.50 13.40 10.27
C PHE A 23 9.86 13.01 10.85
N SER A 24 9.86 12.73 12.16
CA SER A 24 11.02 12.23 12.89
C SER A 24 11.50 10.88 12.34
N SER A 25 12.74 10.51 12.65
CA SER A 25 13.36 9.22 12.26
C SER A 25 12.48 8.00 12.60
N ARG A 26 11.72 8.06 13.70
CA ARG A 26 10.79 6.99 14.11
C ARG A 26 9.68 6.73 13.10
N ALA A 27 9.22 7.77 12.42
CA ALA A 27 8.13 7.65 11.47
C ALA A 27 8.59 7.01 10.15
N VAL A 28 9.84 7.26 9.73
CA VAL A 28 10.45 6.58 8.58
C VAL A 28 10.55 5.07 8.82
N THR A 29 10.95 4.65 10.03
CA THR A 29 10.98 3.22 10.39
C THR A 29 9.59 2.61 10.30
N MET A 30 8.55 3.30 10.77
CA MET A 30 7.17 2.84 10.67
C MET A 30 6.72 2.73 9.20
N ASP A 31 7.01 3.73 8.37
CA ASP A 31 6.64 3.74 6.95
C ASP A 31 7.27 2.53 6.19
N ILE A 32 8.52 2.17 6.51
CA ILE A 32 9.18 0.96 5.99
C ILE A 32 8.49 -0.32 6.49
N CYS A 33 8.14 -0.41 7.78
CA CYS A 33 7.42 -1.56 8.31
C CYS A 33 6.06 -1.76 7.62
N VAL A 34 5.35 -0.67 7.35
CA VAL A 34 4.08 -0.67 6.63
C VAL A 34 4.29 -1.12 5.17
N ALA A 35 5.30 -0.61 4.47
CA ALA A 35 5.64 -1.03 3.11
C ALA A 35 5.96 -2.54 3.03
N VAL A 36 6.73 -3.07 3.98
CA VAL A 36 7.03 -4.51 4.08
C VAL A 36 5.76 -5.31 4.34
N PHE A 37 4.93 -4.85 5.28
CA PHE A 37 3.65 -5.51 5.58
C PHE A 37 2.76 -5.62 4.34
N TRP A 38 2.62 -4.55 3.56
CA TRP A 38 1.82 -4.57 2.33
C TRP A 38 2.42 -5.44 1.23
N THR A 39 3.75 -5.46 1.13
CA THR A 39 4.48 -6.38 0.24
C THR A 39 4.15 -7.84 0.56
N VAL A 40 4.12 -8.20 1.85
CA VAL A 40 3.82 -9.58 2.31
C VAL A 40 2.32 -9.89 2.25
N ASN A 41 1.45 -8.91 2.44
CA ASN A 41 0.00 -9.10 2.34
C ASN A 41 -0.44 -9.44 0.90
N MET A 42 0.28 -8.92 -0.09
CA MET A 42 0.01 -9.16 -1.50
C MET A 42 -0.01 -10.66 -1.89
N PRO A 43 1.02 -11.49 -1.60
CA PRO A 43 0.98 -12.93 -1.87
C PRO A 43 -0.08 -13.68 -1.04
N VAL A 44 -0.44 -13.20 0.15
CA VAL A 44 -1.52 -13.80 0.96
C VAL A 44 -2.89 -13.66 0.27
N ASN A 45 -3.09 -12.63 -0.57
CA ASN A 45 -4.31 -12.52 -1.36
C ASN A 45 -4.44 -13.60 -2.44
N PHE A 46 -3.37 -14.31 -2.80
CA PHE A 46 -3.42 -15.46 -3.72
C PHE A 46 -3.90 -16.75 -3.06
N THR A 47 -3.96 -16.80 -1.73
CA THR A 47 -4.46 -17.95 -0.97
C THR A 47 -5.86 -17.72 -0.41
N THR A 48 -6.43 -16.53 -0.63
CA THR A 48 -7.77 -16.18 -0.16
C THR A 48 -8.81 -16.65 -1.17
N GLY A 49 -9.67 -17.57 -0.75
CA GLY A 49 -10.78 -18.10 -1.57
C GLY A 49 -11.78 -17.02 -1.96
N PHE A 50 -12.50 -17.24 -3.06
CA PHE A 50 -13.56 -16.34 -3.51
C PHE A 50 -14.91 -17.05 -3.53
N TYR A 51 -15.97 -16.28 -3.31
CA TYR A 51 -17.33 -16.75 -3.53
C TYR A 51 -17.64 -16.76 -5.02
N ASP A 52 -18.11 -17.91 -5.51
CA ASP A 52 -18.65 -18.09 -6.85
C ASP A 52 -19.95 -18.88 -6.74
N GLN A 53 -21.07 -18.25 -7.14
CA GLN A 53 -22.40 -18.85 -7.15
C GLN A 53 -22.83 -19.54 -5.83
N GLY A 54 -22.46 -18.97 -4.67
CA GLY A 54 -22.82 -19.51 -3.35
C GLY A 54 -21.89 -20.60 -2.82
N LEU A 55 -20.86 -20.99 -3.57
CA LEU A 55 -19.81 -21.92 -3.12
C LEU A 55 -18.48 -21.18 -2.97
N VAL A 56 -17.69 -21.58 -1.98
CA VAL A 56 -16.34 -21.05 -1.78
C VAL A 56 -15.37 -21.87 -2.63
N GLU A 57 -14.82 -21.26 -3.68
CA GLU A 57 -13.81 -21.89 -4.52
C GLU A 57 -12.43 -21.68 -3.90
N MET A 58 -11.79 -22.78 -3.51
CA MET A 58 -10.46 -22.79 -2.87
C MET A 58 -9.34 -23.24 -3.81
N SER A 59 -9.63 -23.46 -5.10
CA SER A 59 -8.62 -23.86 -6.09
C SER A 59 -7.54 -22.77 -6.28
N PRO A 60 -6.27 -23.01 -5.91
CA PRO A 60 -5.20 -22.00 -5.96
C PRO A 60 -4.98 -21.44 -7.37
N LYS A 61 -5.12 -22.28 -8.40
CA LYS A 61 -5.00 -21.87 -9.81
C LYS A 61 -6.08 -20.85 -10.20
N ARG A 62 -7.33 -21.07 -9.79
CA ARG A 62 -8.46 -20.17 -10.09
C ARG A 62 -8.34 -18.86 -9.31
N ILE A 63 -7.93 -18.94 -8.04
CA ILE A 63 -7.68 -17.76 -7.19
C ILE A 63 -6.57 -16.89 -7.82
N ALA A 64 -5.44 -17.51 -8.18
CA ALA A 64 -4.31 -16.80 -8.78
C ALA A 64 -4.69 -16.13 -10.11
N GLN A 65 -5.40 -16.82 -11.00
CA GLN A 65 -5.85 -16.25 -12.28
C GLN A 65 -6.79 -15.05 -12.09
N ARG A 66 -7.77 -15.18 -11.19
CA ARG A 66 -8.73 -14.11 -10.92
C ARG A 66 -8.04 -12.91 -10.27
N TYR A 67 -7.17 -13.14 -9.30
CA TYR A 67 -6.41 -12.09 -8.63
C TYR A 67 -5.44 -11.39 -9.59
N ALA A 68 -4.70 -12.14 -10.42
CA ALA A 68 -3.80 -11.61 -11.44
C ALA A 68 -4.50 -10.65 -12.41
N ARG A 69 -5.73 -10.97 -12.81
CA ARG A 69 -6.52 -10.15 -13.74
C ARG A 69 -7.17 -8.93 -13.11
N THR A 70 -7.43 -8.94 -11.80
CA THR A 70 -8.27 -7.93 -11.14
C THR A 70 -7.50 -6.99 -10.21
N TRP A 71 -6.61 -7.52 -9.38
CA TRP A 71 -6.01 -6.76 -8.26
C TRP A 71 -4.48 -6.75 -8.25
N LEU A 72 -3.82 -7.63 -8.99
CA LEU A 72 -2.35 -7.67 -9.03
C LEU A 72 -1.73 -6.34 -9.48
N VAL A 73 -2.21 -5.76 -10.58
CA VAL A 73 -1.65 -4.51 -11.12
C VAL A 73 -1.84 -3.33 -10.15
N PRO A 74 -3.06 -3.04 -9.64
CA PRO A 74 -3.25 -2.04 -8.59
C PRO A 74 -2.37 -2.28 -7.38
N ASP A 75 -2.23 -3.53 -6.94
CA ASP A 75 -1.45 -3.88 -5.74
C ASP A 75 0.05 -3.62 -5.95
N ILE A 76 0.60 -3.90 -7.14
CA ILE A 76 2.00 -3.61 -7.48
C ILE A 76 2.23 -2.10 -7.45
N ILE A 77 1.33 -1.32 -8.06
CA ILE A 77 1.43 0.14 -8.07
C ILE A 77 1.40 0.68 -6.63
N LEU A 78 0.47 0.20 -5.81
CA LEU A 78 0.33 0.62 -4.41
C LEU A 78 1.56 0.29 -3.57
N VAL A 79 2.15 -0.89 -3.75
CA VAL A 79 3.39 -1.28 -3.05
C VAL A 79 4.56 -0.44 -3.57
N GLY A 80 4.63 -0.17 -4.88
CA GLY A 80 5.64 0.71 -5.47
C GLY A 80 5.60 2.12 -4.87
N VAL A 81 4.39 2.69 -4.74
CA VAL A 81 4.17 4.00 -4.09
C VAL A 81 4.61 3.99 -2.62
N ASP A 82 4.38 2.89 -1.90
CA ASP A 82 4.84 2.80 -0.51
C ASP A 82 6.35 2.90 -0.37
N TRP A 83 7.07 2.19 -1.24
CA TRP A 83 8.53 2.20 -1.24
C TRP A 83 9.08 3.55 -1.70
N THR A 84 8.51 4.19 -2.72
CA THR A 84 8.98 5.51 -3.17
C THR A 84 8.86 6.56 -2.08
N ILE A 85 7.75 6.56 -1.36
CA ILE A 85 7.53 7.47 -0.24
C ILE A 85 8.45 7.15 0.93
N SER A 86 8.56 5.89 1.33
CA SER A 86 9.41 5.47 2.45
C SER A 86 10.89 5.80 2.22
N LEU A 87 11.32 5.79 0.95
CA LEU A 87 12.69 6.13 0.55
C LEU A 87 12.90 7.64 0.31
N THR A 88 11.84 8.44 0.16
CA THR A 88 11.94 9.87 -0.13
C THR A 88 12.82 10.63 0.87
N PRO A 89 12.72 10.43 2.21
CA PRO A 89 13.61 11.09 3.17
C PRO A 89 15.09 10.75 2.97
N HIS A 90 15.41 9.52 2.55
CA HIS A 90 16.78 9.09 2.26
C HIS A 90 17.28 9.71 0.96
N LEU A 91 16.44 9.75 -0.08
CA LEU A 91 16.77 10.37 -1.37
C LEU A 91 16.95 11.89 -1.26
N SER A 92 16.16 12.57 -0.43
CA SER A 92 16.35 14.00 -0.14
C SER A 92 17.72 14.29 0.49
N ARG A 93 18.22 13.42 1.37
CA ARG A 93 19.58 13.53 1.92
C ARG A 93 20.67 13.31 0.88
N MET A 94 20.37 12.58 -0.19
CA MET A 94 21.28 12.34 -1.32
C MET A 94 21.21 13.42 -2.41
N GLY A 95 20.42 14.48 -2.21
CA GLY A 95 20.34 15.63 -3.14
C GLY A 95 19.10 15.65 -4.04
N LEU A 96 18.05 14.86 -3.75
CA LEU A 96 16.79 14.94 -4.49
C LEU A 96 16.16 16.34 -4.32
N PRO A 97 15.78 17.03 -5.42
CA PRO A 97 15.23 18.37 -5.35
C PRO A 97 13.95 18.46 -4.49
N PRO A 98 13.74 19.54 -3.71
CA PRO A 98 12.55 19.71 -2.88
C PRO A 98 11.23 19.66 -3.67
N SER A 99 11.21 20.15 -4.91
CA SER A 99 10.04 20.09 -5.80
C SER A 99 9.63 18.65 -6.13
N VAL A 100 10.61 17.77 -6.36
CA VAL A 100 10.39 16.35 -6.63
C VAL A 100 9.92 15.64 -5.36
N ALA A 101 10.52 15.95 -4.21
CA ALA A 101 10.07 15.41 -2.93
C ALA A 101 8.59 15.76 -2.65
N SER A 102 8.19 17.02 -2.90
CA SER A 102 6.81 17.46 -2.76
C SER A 102 5.86 16.75 -3.72
N ALA A 103 6.27 16.52 -4.98
CA ALA A 103 5.46 15.77 -5.94
C ALA A 103 5.27 14.30 -5.49
N LEU A 104 6.31 13.66 -4.97
CA LEU A 104 6.23 12.28 -4.45
C LEU A 104 5.28 12.16 -3.26
N ARG A 105 5.18 13.18 -2.40
CA ARG A 105 4.20 13.21 -1.29
C ARG A 105 2.75 13.18 -1.80
N ILE A 106 2.46 13.87 -2.89
CA ILE A 106 1.12 13.88 -3.51
C ILE A 106 0.73 12.47 -4.01
N VAL A 107 1.71 11.71 -4.53
CA VAL A 107 1.49 10.32 -4.94
C VAL A 107 1.07 9.43 -3.76
N GLY A 108 1.38 9.83 -2.52
CA GLY A 108 0.93 9.14 -1.31
C GLY A 108 -0.59 9.04 -1.13
N PHE A 109 -1.37 9.93 -1.73
CA PHE A 109 -2.84 9.80 -1.75
C PHE A 109 -3.31 8.55 -2.49
N VAL A 110 -2.50 7.98 -3.39
CA VAL A 110 -2.85 6.74 -4.08
C VAL A 110 -3.04 5.60 -3.07
N ARG A 111 -2.39 5.66 -1.89
CA ARG A 111 -2.60 4.69 -0.80
C ARG A 111 -4.06 4.64 -0.34
N LEU A 112 -4.84 5.72 -0.48
CA LEU A 112 -6.26 5.75 -0.11
C LEU A 112 -7.11 4.76 -0.92
N PHE A 113 -6.70 4.41 -2.15
CA PHE A 113 -7.40 3.40 -2.95
C PHE A 113 -7.43 2.02 -2.27
N ARG A 114 -6.58 1.77 -1.28
CA ARG A 114 -6.63 0.54 -0.46
C ARG A 114 -7.96 0.38 0.27
N ILE A 115 -8.70 1.46 0.54
CA ILE A 115 -10.03 1.38 1.15
C ILE A 115 -11.02 0.62 0.28
N LEU A 116 -10.84 0.64 -1.06
CA LEU A 116 -11.67 -0.11 -1.98
C LEU A 116 -11.55 -1.63 -1.78
N ARG A 117 -10.47 -2.11 -1.16
CA ARG A 117 -10.33 -3.52 -0.81
C ARG A 117 -11.33 -3.97 0.25
N ILE A 118 -11.83 -3.05 1.08
CA ILE A 118 -12.85 -3.35 2.11
C ILE A 118 -14.19 -3.71 1.44
N TYR A 119 -14.50 -3.10 0.30
CA TYR A 119 -15.71 -3.36 -0.48
C TYR A 119 -15.65 -4.66 -1.30
N LYS A 120 -14.54 -5.41 -1.24
CA LYS A 120 -14.40 -6.69 -1.94
C LYS A 120 -15.06 -7.87 -1.20
N HIS A 121 -15.82 -7.59 -0.14
CA HIS A 121 -16.59 -8.55 0.63
C HIS A 121 -18.09 -8.45 0.33
#